data_AF-A0A920QNU3-F1
#
_entry.id   AF-A0A920QNU3-F1
#
_cell.length_a   1.000
_cell.length_b   1.000
_cell.length_c   1.000
_cell.angle_alpha   90.00
_cell.angle_beta   90.00
_cell.angle_gamma   90.00
#
_symmetry.space_group_name_H-M   'P 1'
#
loop_
_entity.id
_entity.type
_entity.pdbx_description
1 polymer ?
#
loop_
_entity_poly.entity_id
_entity_poly.type
_entity_poly.pdbx_seq_one_letter_code
_entity_poly.pdbx_strand_id
1 'polypeptide(L)'
;MRREIASDLQTEIIKTNREQIMNKVKELADPKIREFGIELVDVRIKRADFPEEIAESIYGRMQAERKRKADKERAEAAEVDLTVRSEVDKDATIIRAKADQEAKIIVGNAEASAIEILSKAHSLDPGFYQFLRQLEAYENSFDNNTTIIIPKDSSILDSFFGPNKTSLPQVSKTD
;
A
#
# COMPACT_ATOMS: atom_id res chain seq x y z
N MET A 1 -39.09 -16.56 -31.65
CA MET A 1 -37.84 -17.07 -32.24
C MET A 1 -37.54 -16.63 -33.69
N ARG A 2 -38.44 -16.02 -34.47
CA ARG A 2 -38.11 -15.47 -35.83
C ARG A 2 -37.78 -13.97 -35.86
N ARG A 3 -37.81 -13.28 -34.71
CA ARG A 3 -37.73 -11.81 -34.66
C ARG A 3 -36.42 -11.27 -34.07
N GLU A 4 -35.67 -12.08 -33.31
CA GLU A 4 -34.34 -11.69 -32.76
C GLU A 4 -33.20 -11.91 -33.76
N ILE A 5 -33.30 -12.91 -34.62
CA ILE A 5 -32.27 -13.23 -35.62
C ILE A 5 -32.25 -12.21 -36.78
N ALA A 6 -33.33 -11.46 -36.99
CA ALA A 6 -33.44 -10.52 -38.10
C ALA A 6 -32.70 -9.19 -37.87
N SER A 7 -32.53 -8.74 -36.62
CA SER A 7 -31.94 -7.41 -36.37
C SER A 7 -30.42 -7.43 -36.21
N ASP A 8 -29.87 -8.53 -35.69
CA ASP A 8 -28.47 -8.55 -35.28
C ASP A 8 -27.55 -9.07 -36.40
N LEU A 9 -28.12 -9.73 -37.42
CA LEU A 9 -27.37 -10.29 -38.54
C LEU A 9 -27.18 -9.33 -39.73
N GLN A 10 -28.02 -8.30 -39.91
CA GLN A 10 -28.00 -7.55 -41.18
C GLN A 10 -26.76 -6.66 -41.33
N THR A 11 -26.19 -6.13 -40.25
CA THR A 11 -25.00 -5.27 -40.31
C THR A 11 -23.69 -6.06 -40.50
N GLU A 12 -23.63 -7.28 -39.95
CA GLU A 12 -22.49 -8.20 -40.12
C GLU A 12 -22.52 -8.84 -41.52
N ILE A 13 -23.72 -9.18 -42.03
CA ILE A 13 -23.93 -9.66 -43.40
C ILE A 13 -23.53 -8.60 -44.44
N ILE A 14 -23.79 -7.30 -44.20
CA ILE A 14 -23.39 -6.26 -45.16
C ILE A 14 -21.87 -6.06 -45.20
N LYS A 15 -21.13 -6.33 -44.12
CA LYS A 15 -19.66 -6.22 -44.15
C LYS A 15 -18.98 -7.48 -44.69
N THR A 16 -19.45 -8.67 -44.29
CA THR A 16 -18.80 -9.95 -44.63
C THR A 16 -19.33 -10.57 -45.93
N ASN A 17 -20.58 -10.28 -46.33
CA ASN A 17 -21.27 -10.97 -47.41
C ASN A 17 -21.47 -10.15 -48.69
N ARG A 18 -20.83 -8.98 -48.79
CA ARG A 18 -20.95 -8.06 -49.94
C ARG A 18 -20.63 -8.71 -51.27
N GLU A 19 -19.53 -9.44 -51.32
CA GLU A 19 -19.03 -10.09 -52.54
C GLU A 19 -20.00 -11.16 -53.05
N GLN A 20 -20.55 -11.97 -52.14
CA GLN A 20 -21.55 -13.00 -52.46
C GLN A 20 -22.86 -12.42 -53.01
N ILE A 21 -23.29 -11.27 -52.46
CA ILE A 21 -24.50 -10.58 -52.91
C ILE A 21 -24.28 -9.99 -54.31
N MET A 22 -23.13 -9.36 -54.58
CA MET A 22 -22.82 -8.82 -55.92
C MET A 22 -22.79 -9.92 -56.97
N ASN A 23 -22.18 -11.07 -56.66
CA ASN A 23 -22.10 -12.19 -57.59
C ASN A 23 -23.48 -12.74 -57.94
N LYS A 24 -24.37 -12.92 -56.95
CA LYS A 24 -25.76 -13.32 -57.20
C LYS A 24 -26.54 -12.31 -58.04
N VAL A 25 -26.33 -11.01 -57.80
CA VAL A 25 -26.98 -9.96 -58.59
C VAL A 25 -26.47 -9.96 -60.03
N LYS A 26 -25.15 -10.17 -60.23
CA LYS A 26 -24.54 -10.28 -61.56
C LYS A 26 -25.10 -11.48 -62.33
N GLU A 27 -25.17 -12.66 -61.72
CA GLU A 27 -25.73 -13.86 -62.35
C GLU A 27 -27.20 -13.72 -62.76
N LEU A 28 -28.01 -13.01 -61.95
CA LEU A 28 -29.42 -12.78 -62.26
C LEU A 28 -29.65 -11.71 -63.34
N ALA A 29 -28.74 -10.73 -63.46
CA ALA A 29 -28.87 -9.60 -64.36
C ALA A 29 -28.24 -9.85 -65.75
N ASP A 30 -27.15 -10.62 -65.82
CA ASP A 30 -26.42 -10.93 -67.06
C ASP A 30 -27.29 -11.50 -68.20
N PRO A 31 -28.15 -12.52 -67.99
CA PRO A 31 -28.98 -13.06 -69.07
C PRO A 31 -30.03 -12.06 -69.59
N LYS A 32 -30.59 -11.22 -68.72
CA LYS A 32 -31.60 -10.21 -69.10
C LYS A 32 -30.99 -9.06 -69.88
N ILE A 33 -29.75 -8.69 -69.57
CA ILE A 33 -29.04 -7.58 -70.22
C ILE A 33 -28.48 -8.01 -71.59
N ARG A 34 -28.10 -9.29 -71.73
CA ARG A 34 -27.72 -9.88 -73.03
C ARG A 34 -28.86 -9.91 -74.04
N GLU A 35 -30.12 -10.05 -73.62
CA GLU A 35 -31.28 -9.92 -74.52
C GLU A 35 -31.37 -8.54 -75.19
N PHE A 36 -30.80 -7.51 -74.56
CA PHE A 36 -30.71 -6.15 -75.11
C PHE A 36 -29.38 -5.86 -75.82
N GLY A 37 -28.50 -6.87 -76.00
CA GLY A 37 -27.20 -6.72 -76.67
C GLY A 37 -26.14 -5.96 -75.86
N ILE A 38 -26.31 -5.86 -74.55
CA ILE A 38 -25.40 -5.14 -73.64
C ILE A 38 -24.60 -6.17 -72.82
N GLU A 39 -23.32 -5.89 -72.55
CA GLU A 39 -22.43 -6.73 -71.73
C GLU A 39 -22.25 -6.16 -70.32
N LEU A 40 -22.49 -6.99 -69.29
CA LEU A 40 -22.38 -6.59 -67.89
C LEU A 40 -20.96 -6.87 -67.33
N VAL A 41 -20.11 -5.84 -67.30
CA VAL A 41 -18.72 -5.96 -66.83
C VAL A 41 -18.61 -6.09 -65.30
N ASP A 42 -19.22 -5.17 -64.54
CA ASP A 42 -19.11 -5.12 -63.08
C ASP A 42 -20.38 -4.51 -62.42
N VAL A 43 -20.71 -4.98 -61.21
CA VAL A 43 -21.82 -4.49 -60.38
C VAL A 43 -21.27 -4.02 -59.05
N ARG A 44 -21.45 -2.73 -58.73
CA ARG A 44 -21.04 -2.15 -57.45
C ARG A 44 -22.19 -1.43 -56.76
N ILE A 45 -22.35 -1.65 -55.45
CA ILE A 45 -23.28 -0.89 -54.61
C ILE A 45 -22.63 0.46 -54.29
N LYS A 46 -23.27 1.53 -54.75
CA LYS A 46 -22.81 2.92 -54.54
C LYS A 46 -23.20 3.47 -53.16
N ARG A 47 -24.42 3.20 -52.70
CA ARG A 47 -24.93 3.58 -51.37
C ARG A 47 -26.01 2.58 -50.95
N ALA A 48 -25.92 2.10 -49.71
CA ALA A 48 -26.97 1.35 -49.05
C ALA A 48 -27.43 2.21 -47.88
N ASP A 49 -28.36 3.12 -48.14
CA ASP A 49 -28.94 3.94 -47.08
C ASP A 49 -30.01 3.12 -46.36
N PHE A 50 -29.99 3.19 -45.03
CA PHE A 50 -31.08 2.70 -44.22
C PHE A 50 -32.23 3.71 -44.30
N PRO A 51 -33.49 3.29 -44.45
CA PRO A 51 -34.64 4.18 -44.29
C PRO A 51 -34.57 4.91 -42.95
N GLU A 52 -34.78 6.23 -42.94
CA GLU A 52 -34.64 7.07 -41.72
C GLU A 52 -35.50 6.54 -40.56
N GLU A 53 -36.67 5.96 -40.84
CA GLU A 53 -37.57 5.35 -39.84
C GLU A 53 -36.93 4.21 -39.01
N ILE A 54 -35.97 3.46 -39.56
CA ILE A 54 -35.35 2.32 -38.86
C ILE A 54 -34.00 2.71 -38.26
N ALA A 55 -33.34 3.72 -38.83
CA ALA A 55 -32.01 4.16 -38.42
C ALA A 55 -31.96 4.58 -36.95
N GLU A 56 -32.94 5.35 -36.48
CA GLU A 56 -32.98 5.86 -35.10
C GLU A 56 -33.04 4.73 -34.05
N SER A 57 -33.86 3.72 -34.29
CA SER A 57 -33.99 2.54 -33.40
C SER A 57 -32.70 1.74 -33.30
N ILE A 58 -31.99 1.55 -34.43
CA ILE A 58 -30.71 0.84 -34.46
C ILE A 58 -29.61 1.65 -33.77
N TYR A 59 -29.56 2.98 -34.00
CA TYR A 59 -28.61 3.85 -33.29
C TYR A 59 -28.85 3.86 -31.79
N GLY A 60 -30.12 3.93 -31.35
CA GLY A 60 -30.48 3.86 -29.93
C GLY A 60 -30.03 2.55 -29.28
N ARG A 61 -30.25 1.41 -29.94
CA ARG A 61 -29.76 0.11 -29.48
C ARG A 61 -28.24 0.04 -29.43
N MET A 62 -27.55 0.56 -30.44
CA MET A 62 -26.08 0.57 -30.48
C MET A 62 -25.48 1.42 -29.35
N GLN A 63 -26.09 2.58 -29.05
CA GLN A 63 -25.68 3.42 -27.93
C GLN A 63 -25.92 2.72 -26.59
N ALA A 64 -27.11 2.12 -26.41
CA ALA A 64 -27.44 1.38 -25.20
C ALA A 64 -26.46 0.22 -24.97
N GLU A 65 -26.13 -0.55 -26.02
CA GLU A 65 -25.20 -1.67 -25.94
C GLU A 65 -23.77 -1.21 -25.64
N ARG A 66 -23.30 -0.14 -26.28
CA ARG A 66 -21.99 0.45 -25.97
C ARG A 66 -21.92 0.97 -24.55
N LYS A 67 -22.98 1.62 -24.07
CA LYS A 67 -23.06 2.11 -22.69
C LYS A 67 -23.03 0.94 -21.72
N ARG A 68 -23.84 -0.10 -21.95
CA ARG A 68 -23.86 -1.33 -21.14
C ARG A 68 -22.48 -1.99 -21.08
N LYS A 69 -21.80 -2.11 -22.23
CA LYS A 69 -20.45 -2.68 -22.28
C LYS A 69 -19.44 -1.84 -21.50
N ALA A 70 -19.45 -0.51 -21.68
CA ALA A 70 -18.57 0.38 -20.94
C ALA A 70 -18.84 0.35 -19.42
N ASP A 71 -20.11 0.29 -19.02
CA ASP A 71 -20.49 0.22 -17.61
C ASP A 71 -20.09 -1.12 -16.99
N LYS A 72 -20.20 -2.22 -17.73
CA LYS A 72 -19.69 -3.52 -17.33
C LYS A 72 -18.16 -3.52 -17.16
N GLU A 73 -17.43 -3.01 -18.14
CA GLU A 73 -15.97 -2.91 -18.07
C GLU A 73 -15.51 -2.02 -16.89
N ARG A 74 -16.23 -0.92 -16.60
CA ARG A 74 -15.95 -0.09 -15.43
C ARG A 74 -16.23 -0.81 -14.11
N ALA A 75 -17.31 -1.57 -14.03
CA ALA A 75 -17.65 -2.33 -12.83
C ALA A 75 -16.61 -3.41 -12.55
N GLU A 76 -16.20 -4.16 -13.59
CA GLU A 76 -15.14 -5.17 -13.48
C GLU A 76 -13.80 -4.54 -13.08
N ALA A 77 -13.44 -3.40 -13.68
CA ALA A 77 -12.22 -2.69 -13.31
C ALA A 77 -12.25 -2.21 -11.85
N ALA A 78 -13.39 -1.71 -11.37
CA ALA A 78 -13.54 -1.28 -9.98
C ALA A 78 -13.48 -2.45 -8.99
N GLU A 79 -14.05 -3.61 -9.33
CA GLU A 79 -13.99 -4.82 -8.52
C GLU A 79 -12.55 -5.33 -8.37
N VAL A 80 -11.80 -5.36 -9.48
CA VAL A 80 -10.38 -5.75 -9.48
C VAL A 80 -9.54 -4.76 -8.68
N ASP A 81 -9.73 -3.45 -8.87
CA ASP A 81 -9.01 -2.41 -8.11
C ASP A 81 -9.28 -2.54 -6.61
N LEU A 82 -10.54 -2.73 -6.20
CA LEU A 82 -10.89 -2.91 -4.79
C LEU A 82 -10.24 -4.16 -4.18
N THR A 83 -10.25 -5.27 -4.92
CA THR A 83 -9.66 -6.54 -4.48
C THR A 83 -8.16 -6.40 -4.28
N VAL A 84 -7.46 -5.87 -5.29
CA VAL A 84 -6.00 -5.67 -5.25
C VAL A 84 -5.60 -4.71 -4.13
N ARG A 85 -6.31 -3.58 -3.97
CA ARG A 85 -6.04 -2.64 -2.88
C ARG A 85 -6.21 -3.28 -1.51
N SER A 86 -7.29 -4.03 -1.32
CA SER A 86 -7.58 -4.69 -0.04
C SER A 86 -6.50 -5.73 0.30
N GLU A 87 -6.00 -6.46 -0.70
CA GLU A 87 -4.91 -7.42 -0.53
C GLU A 87 -3.58 -6.71 -0.19
N VAL A 88 -3.24 -5.65 -0.91
CA VAL A 88 -2.05 -4.83 -0.64
C VAL A 88 -2.10 -4.20 0.76
N ASP A 89 -3.25 -3.68 1.19
CA ASP A 89 -3.42 -3.07 2.51
C ASP A 89 -3.27 -4.11 3.63
N LYS A 90 -3.82 -5.31 3.42
CA LYS A 90 -3.66 -6.45 4.33
C LYS A 90 -2.20 -6.84 4.44
N ASP A 91 -1.50 -7.01 3.33
CA ASP A 91 -0.10 -7.40 3.31
C ASP A 91 0.79 -6.33 3.95
N ALA A 92 0.55 -5.05 3.65
CA ALA A 92 1.25 -3.94 4.26
C ALA A 92 1.04 -3.91 5.78
N THR A 93 -0.16 -4.23 6.25
CA THR A 93 -0.46 -4.32 7.69
C THR A 93 0.29 -5.48 8.34
N ILE A 94 0.31 -6.66 7.69
CA ILE A 94 1.04 -7.83 8.18
C ILE A 94 2.54 -7.56 8.24
N ILE A 95 3.11 -6.94 7.21
CA ILE A 95 4.54 -6.62 7.15
C ILE A 95 4.91 -5.66 8.27
N ARG A 96 4.15 -4.58 8.47
CA ARG A 96 4.39 -3.63 9.57
C ARG A 96 4.27 -4.31 10.93
N ALA A 97 3.22 -5.11 11.14
CA ALA A 97 3.03 -5.83 12.40
C ALA A 97 4.17 -6.81 12.69
N LYS A 98 4.67 -7.53 11.67
CA LYS A 98 5.85 -8.41 11.80
C LYS A 98 7.11 -7.63 12.13
N ALA A 99 7.35 -6.51 11.45
CA ALA A 99 8.50 -5.65 11.73
C ALA A 99 8.46 -5.10 13.16
N ASP A 100 7.30 -4.63 13.62
CA ASP A 100 7.11 -4.14 14.99
C ASP A 100 7.28 -5.24 16.04
N GLN A 101 6.78 -6.44 15.75
CA GLN A 101 6.96 -7.61 16.60
C GLN A 101 8.45 -7.96 16.74
N GLU A 102 9.17 -8.04 15.62
CA GLU A 102 10.59 -8.38 15.60
C GLU A 102 11.42 -7.31 16.31
N ALA A 103 11.14 -6.03 16.08
CA ALA A 103 11.77 -4.92 16.79
C ALA A 103 11.57 -5.03 18.31
N LYS A 104 10.34 -5.30 18.77
CA LYS A 104 10.05 -5.49 20.20
C LYS A 104 10.77 -6.69 20.80
N ILE A 105 10.90 -7.79 20.07
CA ILE A 105 11.66 -8.96 20.51
C ILE A 105 13.14 -8.61 20.67
N ILE A 106 13.73 -7.90 19.70
CA ILE A 106 15.14 -7.48 19.77
C ILE A 106 15.37 -6.56 20.97
N VAL A 107 14.51 -5.55 21.16
CA VAL A 107 14.60 -4.64 22.30
C VAL A 107 14.44 -5.40 23.62
N GLY A 108 13.44 -6.28 23.74
CA GLY A 108 13.23 -7.08 24.95
C GLY A 108 14.42 -7.99 25.27
N ASN A 109 15.04 -8.62 24.26
CA ASN A 109 16.24 -9.43 24.45
C ASN A 109 17.45 -8.59 24.87
N ALA A 110 17.60 -7.40 24.31
CA ALA A 110 18.66 -6.46 24.67
C ALA A 110 18.50 -5.96 26.10
N GLU A 111 17.28 -5.58 26.51
CA GLU A 111 16.96 -5.17 27.88
C GLU A 111 17.20 -6.30 28.88
N ALA A 112 16.75 -7.53 28.57
CA ALA A 112 16.99 -8.69 29.42
C ALA A 112 18.50 -8.94 29.61
N SER A 113 19.28 -8.87 28.52
CA SER A 113 20.73 -9.03 28.56
C SER A 113 21.41 -7.92 29.38
N ALA A 114 20.96 -6.67 29.23
CA ALA A 114 21.48 -5.54 29.99
C ALA A 114 21.19 -5.69 31.49
N ILE A 115 19.98 -6.09 31.87
CA ILE A 115 19.59 -6.35 33.26
C ILE A 115 20.39 -7.52 33.83
N GLU A 116 20.64 -8.57 33.05
CA GLU A 116 21.45 -9.71 33.48
C GLU A 116 22.91 -9.29 33.77
N ILE A 117 23.53 -8.54 32.85
CA ILE A 117 24.89 -8.00 33.03
C ILE A 117 24.94 -7.08 34.25
N LEU A 118 23.95 -6.19 34.38
CA LEU A 118 23.84 -5.29 35.52
C LEU A 118 23.72 -6.06 36.83
N SER A 119 22.84 -7.07 36.89
CA SER A 119 22.64 -7.91 38.07
C SER A 119 23.90 -8.71 38.44
N LYS A 120 24.63 -9.22 37.43
CA LYS A 120 25.93 -9.88 37.64
C LYS A 120 26.98 -8.91 38.18
N ALA A 121 27.05 -7.69 37.63
CA ALA A 121 27.93 -6.63 38.12
C ALA A 121 27.60 -6.24 39.57
N HIS A 122 26.32 -6.10 39.90
CA HIS A 122 25.84 -5.86 41.28
C HIS A 122 26.22 -6.98 42.25
N SER A 123 26.16 -8.24 41.81
CA SER A 123 26.42 -9.40 42.66
C SER A 123 27.90 -9.54 43.04
N LEU A 124 28.81 -8.90 42.28
CA LEU A 124 30.25 -8.93 42.55
C LEU A 124 30.64 -8.09 43.77
N ASP A 125 30.06 -6.89 43.94
CA ASP A 125 30.21 -6.06 45.15
C ASP A 125 29.03 -5.09 45.32
N PRO A 126 28.04 -5.44 46.15
CA PRO A 126 26.89 -4.57 46.42
C PRO A 126 27.25 -3.24 47.07
N GLY A 127 28.30 -3.20 47.90
CA GLY A 127 28.72 -2.02 48.64
C GLY A 127 29.36 -0.97 47.74
N PHE A 128 30.27 -1.40 46.88
CA PHE A 128 30.93 -0.52 45.90
C PHE A 128 29.95 0.06 44.88
N TYR A 129 28.98 -0.72 44.44
CA TYR A 129 27.94 -0.23 43.53
C TYR A 129 27.04 0.82 44.21
N GLN A 130 26.62 0.59 45.47
CA GLN A 130 25.78 1.55 46.19
C GLN A 130 26.49 2.89 46.36
N PHE A 131 27.81 2.87 46.58
CA PHE A 131 28.66 4.06 46.59
C PHE A 131 28.73 4.75 45.21
N LEU A 132 28.96 4.00 44.12
CA LEU A 132 28.95 4.55 42.75
C LEU A 132 27.62 5.19 42.37
N ARG A 133 26.48 4.54 42.68
CA ARG A 133 25.15 5.10 42.39
C ARG A 133 24.88 6.37 43.21
N GLN A 134 25.38 6.43 44.45
CA GLN A 134 25.32 7.67 45.23
C GLN A 134 26.11 8.79 44.53
N LEU A 135 27.33 8.51 44.05
CA LEU A 135 28.15 9.49 43.31
C LEU A 135 27.48 9.98 42.01
N GLU A 136 26.90 9.07 41.23
CA GLU A 136 26.21 9.41 39.98
C GLU A 136 24.91 10.20 40.22
N ALA A 137 24.17 9.87 41.28
CA ALA A 137 23.01 10.66 41.70
C ALA A 137 23.42 12.08 42.14
N TYR A 138 24.60 12.23 42.75
CA TYR A 138 25.16 13.53 43.10
C TYR A 138 25.57 14.31 41.85
N GLU A 139 26.32 13.71 40.92
CA GLU A 139 26.70 14.34 39.65
C GLU A 139 25.48 14.87 38.88
N ASN A 140 24.41 14.07 38.79
CA ASN A 140 23.17 14.47 38.11
C ASN A 140 22.32 15.48 38.90
N SER A 141 22.55 15.64 40.20
CA SER A 141 21.83 16.61 41.05
C SER A 141 22.53 17.97 41.13
N PHE A 142 23.70 18.14 40.50
CA PHE A 142 24.47 19.38 40.56
C PHE A 142 24.50 20.10 39.21
N ASP A 143 23.97 21.32 39.18
CA ASP A 143 24.28 22.30 38.12
C ASP A 143 25.59 23.05 38.44
N ASN A 144 26.27 23.53 37.38
CA ASN A 144 27.63 24.12 37.34
C ASN A 144 27.97 25.26 38.34
N ASN A 145 27.07 25.65 39.25
CA ASN A 145 27.29 26.80 40.16
C ASN A 145 26.78 26.59 41.61
N THR A 146 26.64 25.35 42.08
CA THR A 146 26.14 25.07 43.44
C THR A 146 27.27 24.79 44.43
N THR A 147 27.40 25.61 45.47
CA THR A 147 28.30 25.36 46.61
C THR A 147 27.59 24.53 47.67
N ILE A 148 28.12 23.35 47.97
CA ILE A 148 27.51 22.40 48.92
C ILE A 148 28.21 22.53 50.27
N ILE A 149 27.43 22.70 51.33
CA ILE A 149 27.91 22.67 52.72
C ILE A 149 27.51 21.31 53.30
N ILE A 150 28.48 20.40 53.43
CA ILE A 150 28.25 19.05 53.97
C ILE A 150 28.50 19.07 55.49
N PRO A 151 27.50 18.78 56.33
CA PRO A 151 27.69 18.64 57.76
C PRO A 151 28.55 17.40 58.09
N LYS A 152 29.38 17.53 59.13
CA LYS A 152 30.31 16.49 59.62
C LYS A 152 29.63 15.15 59.95
N ASP A 153 28.35 15.17 60.32
CA ASP A 153 27.60 13.98 60.76
C ASP A 153 26.79 13.32 59.63
N SER A 154 27.09 13.65 58.36
CA SER A 154 26.43 13.01 57.23
C SER A 154 27.02 11.62 56.96
N SER A 155 26.14 10.65 56.73
CA SER A 155 26.47 9.26 56.34
C SER A 155 27.33 9.15 55.06
N ILE A 156 27.43 10.25 54.31
CA ILE A 156 28.21 10.42 53.08
C ILE A 156 29.70 10.51 53.42
N LEU A 157 30.06 11.26 54.47
CA LEU A 157 31.45 11.38 54.92
C LEU A 157 31.96 10.05 55.48
N ASP A 158 31.13 9.31 56.20
CA ASP A 158 31.49 8.01 56.78
C ASP A 158 31.79 6.93 55.70
N SER A 159 31.20 7.06 54.51
CA SER A 159 31.44 6.15 53.39
C SER A 159 32.71 6.53 52.60
N PHE A 160 33.08 7.81 52.58
CA PHE A 160 34.32 8.31 51.98
C PHE A 160 35.55 8.16 52.89
N PHE A 161 35.37 8.34 54.18
CA PHE A 161 36.38 8.19 55.22
C PHE A 161 36.01 6.95 56.02
N GLY A 162 36.49 5.77 55.61
CA GLY A 162 36.25 4.50 56.30
C GLY A 162 36.51 4.56 57.82
N PRO A 163 36.16 3.51 58.60
CA PRO A 163 35.90 3.55 60.05
C PRO A 163 37.07 3.91 60.98
N ASN A 164 38.18 4.44 60.47
CA ASN A 164 39.19 5.08 61.27
C ASN A 164 38.85 6.56 61.46
N LYS A 165 38.21 6.85 62.60
CA LYS A 165 38.24 8.17 63.21
C LYS A 165 39.68 8.49 63.63
N THR A 166 40.53 8.83 62.67
CA THR A 166 41.79 9.51 62.98
C THR A 166 41.42 10.90 63.45
N SER A 167 41.52 11.07 64.77
CA SER A 167 41.46 12.35 65.48
C SER A 167 42.10 13.46 64.68
N LEU A 168 41.33 14.51 64.36
CA LEU A 168 41.92 15.77 63.93
C LEU A 168 42.88 16.24 65.04
N PRO A 169 44.09 16.72 64.69
CA PRO A 169 44.96 17.33 65.68
C PRO A 169 44.25 18.54 66.29
N GLN A 170 44.11 18.52 67.62
CA GLN A 170 43.75 19.68 68.41
C GLN A 170 44.80 20.77 68.18
N VAL A 171 44.45 21.84 67.48
CA VAL A 171 45.27 23.05 67.49
C VAL A 171 44.99 23.76 68.80
N SER A 172 45.84 23.51 69.79
CA SER A 172 45.89 24.27 71.03
C SER A 172 46.56 25.63 70.81
N LYS A 173 45.78 26.69 71.11
CA LYS A 173 46.13 27.99 71.72
C LYS A 173 46.92 29.07 70.95
N THR A 174 46.67 30.29 71.44
CA THR A 174 47.30 31.64 71.31
C THR A 174 46.75 32.50 70.17
N ASP A 175 46.13 33.65 70.38
CA ASP A 175 46.06 34.59 71.53
C ASP A 175 44.63 35.00 71.92
#